data_AF-A0A376L7S5-F1
#
_entry.id   AF-A0A376L7S5-F1
#
_cell.length_a   1.000
_cell.length_b   1.000
_cell.length_c   1.000
_cell.angle_alpha   90.00
_cell.angle_beta   90.00
_cell.angle_gamma   90.00
#
_symmetry.space_group_name_H-M   'P 1'
#
loop_
_entity.id
_entity.type
_entity.pdbx_description
1 polymer ?
#
loop_
_entity_poly.entity_id
_entity_poly.type
_entity_poly.pdbx_seq_one_letter_code
_entity_poly.pdbx_strand_id
1 'polypeptide(L)'
;MAALTPVKDDYEQKAADPKFTGFHRLEKALFGDNTTKGMDKYADQLYTDVVDLQKRISELAFPPSKVVGGAAGLIEEVAASKISGEEDRYSHTDLWDFQANVEGSQKIVDLLRPQLQKANPELLAKKSMPISKRSIPFWRNTVLKTVLKPTTN
;
A
#
# COMPACT_ATOMS: atom_id res chain seq x y z
N MET A 1 -8.59 -16.10 -3.12
CA MET A 1 -7.29 -15.77 -2.50
C MET A 1 -7.58 -15.47 -1.04
N ALA A 2 -6.86 -16.08 -0.11
CA ALA A 2 -6.90 -15.63 1.28
C ALA A 2 -6.26 -14.23 1.34
N ALA A 3 -6.70 -13.39 2.28
CA ALA A 3 -6.14 -12.06 2.44
C ALA A 3 -4.73 -12.17 3.03
N LEU A 4 -3.74 -11.46 2.46
CA LEU A 4 -2.36 -11.44 2.95
C LEU A 4 -2.20 -10.60 4.22
N THR A 5 -2.95 -9.50 4.31
CA THR A 5 -2.84 -8.48 5.36
C THR A 5 -4.20 -8.17 6.01
N PRO A 6 -5.04 -9.16 6.37
CA PRO A 6 -6.30 -8.84 7.01
C PRO A 6 -6.04 -8.38 8.45
N VAL A 7 -6.71 -7.31 8.87
CA VAL A 7 -6.59 -6.82 10.25
C VAL A 7 -7.61 -7.57 11.10
N LYS A 8 -7.28 -7.89 12.36
CA LYS A 8 -8.17 -8.68 13.23
C LYS A 8 -9.57 -8.05 13.36
N ASP A 9 -9.67 -6.72 13.29
CA ASP A 9 -10.94 -6.01 13.46
C ASP A 9 -11.89 -6.21 12.25
N ASP A 10 -11.41 -6.81 11.16
CA ASP A 10 -12.24 -7.24 10.01
C ASP A 10 -13.10 -8.48 10.32
N TYR A 11 -12.84 -9.18 11.44
CA TYR A 11 -13.50 -10.44 11.80
C TYR A 11 -14.33 -10.33 13.07
N GLU A 12 -15.51 -10.95 13.07
CA GLU A 12 -16.41 -11.00 14.23
C GLU A 12 -15.74 -11.61 15.47
N GLN A 13 -14.97 -12.68 15.28
CA GLN A 13 -14.21 -13.34 16.35
C GLN A 13 -12.80 -12.75 16.53
N LYS A 14 -12.49 -11.67 15.81
CA LYS A 14 -11.21 -10.97 15.84
C LYS A 14 -10.04 -11.93 15.63
N ALA A 15 -9.04 -11.86 16.50
CA ALA A 15 -7.85 -12.70 16.44
C ALA A 15 -8.11 -14.19 16.72
N ALA A 16 -9.30 -14.56 17.22
CA ALA A 16 -9.69 -15.95 17.41
C ALA A 16 -10.35 -16.54 16.16
N ASP A 17 -10.70 -15.72 15.16
CA ASP A 17 -11.35 -16.20 13.95
C ASP A 17 -10.43 -17.16 13.18
N PRO A 18 -10.89 -18.36 12.81
CA PRO A 18 -10.07 -19.29 12.02
C PRO A 18 -9.70 -18.74 10.63
N LYS A 19 -10.43 -17.73 10.12
CA LYS A 19 -10.14 -17.03 8.88
C LYS A 19 -9.08 -15.93 9.04
N PHE A 20 -8.74 -15.53 10.27
CA PHE A 20 -7.64 -14.61 10.53
C PHE A 20 -6.30 -15.29 10.25
N THR A 21 -5.74 -14.96 9.08
CA THR A 21 -4.53 -15.56 8.50
C THR A 21 -3.55 -14.45 8.07
N GLY A 22 -2.47 -14.81 7.37
CA GLY A 22 -1.55 -13.83 6.81
C GLY A 22 -0.60 -13.18 7.82
N PHE A 23 -0.07 -12.00 7.47
CA PHE A 23 0.97 -11.30 8.23
C PHE A 23 0.56 -11.02 9.67
N HIS A 24 -0.60 -10.38 9.91
CA HIS A 24 -1.03 -9.99 11.26
C HIS A 24 -1.36 -11.18 12.16
N ARG A 25 -1.71 -12.35 11.59
CA ARG A 25 -1.86 -13.58 12.39
C ARG A 25 -0.53 -14.02 12.97
N LEU A 26 0.53 -14.00 12.15
CA LEU A 26 1.89 -14.33 12.58
C LEU A 26 2.46 -13.24 13.49
N GLU A 27 2.20 -11.97 13.20
CA GLU A 27 2.57 -10.83 14.03
C GLU A 27 2.02 -10.99 15.46
N LYS A 28 0.73 -11.30 15.60
CA LYS A 28 0.14 -11.58 16.92
C LYS A 28 0.87 -12.71 17.63
N ALA A 29 1.14 -13.82 16.95
CA ALA A 29 1.78 -14.97 17.58
C ALA A 29 3.21 -14.63 18.05
N LEU A 30 3.98 -13.95 17.20
CA LEU A 30 5.38 -13.62 17.46
C LEU A 30 5.54 -12.52 18.50
N PHE A 31 4.81 -11.41 18.37
CA PHE A 31 4.99 -10.22 19.20
C PHE A 31 3.98 -10.12 20.34
N GLY A 32 2.75 -10.57 20.12
CA GLY A 32 1.70 -10.56 21.15
C GLY A 32 1.76 -11.76 22.08
N ASP A 33 1.93 -12.98 21.54
CA ASP A 33 1.89 -14.24 22.29
C ASP A 33 3.28 -14.82 22.57
N ASN A 34 4.34 -14.24 21.99
CA ASN A 34 5.73 -14.70 22.08
C ASN A 34 5.90 -16.21 21.80
N THR A 35 5.27 -16.70 20.73
CA THR A 35 5.30 -18.11 20.35
C THR A 35 5.20 -18.33 18.84
N THR A 36 5.72 -19.48 18.40
CA THR A 36 5.51 -20.01 17.05
C THR A 36 4.60 -21.24 17.04
N LYS A 37 4.14 -21.69 18.21
CA LYS A 37 3.44 -22.97 18.35
C LYS A 37 2.16 -23.00 17.51
N GLY A 38 2.08 -23.97 16.60
CA GLY A 38 0.92 -24.17 15.72
C GLY A 38 0.78 -23.14 14.60
N MET A 39 1.82 -22.34 14.35
CA MET A 39 1.83 -21.34 13.28
C MET A 39 2.34 -21.85 11.94
N ASP A 40 2.90 -23.07 11.88
CA ASP A 40 3.49 -23.65 10.67
C ASP A 40 2.53 -23.58 9.48
N LYS A 41 1.27 -24.01 9.67
CA LYS A 41 0.23 -23.96 8.63
C LYS A 41 -0.07 -22.54 8.13
N TYR A 42 0.04 -21.52 8.98
CA TYR A 42 -0.23 -20.14 8.60
C TYR A 42 0.96 -19.53 7.86
N ALA A 43 2.19 -19.92 8.23
CA ALA A 43 3.40 -19.56 7.51
C ALA A 43 3.43 -20.18 6.10
N ASP A 44 3.10 -21.47 5.98
CA ASP A 44 3.01 -22.17 4.68
C ASP A 44 1.92 -21.54 3.78
N GLN A 45 0.78 -21.21 4.37
CA GLN A 45 -0.30 -20.53 3.66
C GLN A 45 0.14 -19.15 3.17
N LEU A 46 0.76 -18.33 4.04
CA LEU A 46 1.26 -17.01 3.68
C LEU A 46 2.29 -17.09 2.54
N TYR A 47 3.23 -18.03 2.62
CA TYR A 47 4.20 -18.25 1.54
C TYR A 47 3.51 -18.59 0.21
N THR A 48 2.56 -19.52 0.24
CA THR A 48 1.78 -19.93 -0.94
C THR A 48 1.02 -18.74 -1.54
N ASP A 49 0.36 -17.94 -0.72
CA ASP A 49 -0.38 -16.76 -1.17
C ASP A 49 0.54 -15.67 -1.75
N VAL A 50 1.75 -15.48 -1.20
CA VAL A 50 2.74 -14.54 -1.75
C VAL A 50 3.27 -15.01 -3.10
N VAL A 51 3.53 -16.31 -3.27
CA VAL A 51 3.96 -16.89 -4.55
C VAL A 51 2.84 -16.79 -5.59
N ASP A 52 1.58 -17.06 -5.22
CA ASP A 52 0.44 -16.86 -6.11
C ASP A 52 0.29 -15.38 -6.51
N LEU A 53 0.43 -14.45 -5.56
CA LEU A 53 0.42 -13.02 -5.85
C LEU A 53 1.50 -12.65 -6.88
N GLN A 54 2.74 -13.13 -6.69
CA GLN A 54 3.85 -12.88 -7.59
C GLN A 54 3.52 -13.33 -9.03
N LYS A 55 2.97 -14.53 -9.19
CA LYS A 55 2.55 -15.05 -10.50
C LYS A 55 1.46 -14.20 -11.14
N ARG A 56 0.45 -13.81 -10.35
CA ARG A 56 -0.67 -13.01 -10.87
C ARG A 56 -0.24 -11.61 -11.28
N ILE A 57 0.70 -11.00 -10.54
CA ILE A 57 1.26 -9.69 -10.86
C ILE A 57 2.03 -9.73 -12.19
N SER A 58 2.76 -10.81 -12.49
CA SER A 58 3.52 -10.89 -13.75
C SER A 58 2.62 -11.04 -14.99
N GLU A 59 1.41 -11.56 -14.81
CA GLU A 59 0.40 -11.72 -15.87
C GLU A 59 -0.55 -10.52 -15.98
N LEU A 60 -0.52 -9.60 -15.02
CA LEU A 60 -1.47 -8.49 -14.94
C LEU A 60 -1.04 -7.33 -15.84
N ALA A 61 -1.95 -6.89 -16.72
CA ALA A 61 -1.82 -5.59 -17.36
C ALA A 61 -2.08 -4.49 -16.33
N PHE A 62 -1.19 -3.50 -16.25
CA PHE A 62 -1.32 -2.36 -15.35
C PHE A 62 -1.78 -1.11 -16.11
N PRO A 63 -3.09 -0.76 -16.12
CA PRO A 63 -3.53 0.48 -16.71
C PRO A 63 -2.82 1.66 -16.01
N PRO A 64 -2.24 2.61 -16.76
CA PRO A 64 -1.55 3.76 -16.15
C PRO A 64 -2.41 4.52 -15.14
N SER A 65 -3.72 4.63 -15.39
CA SER A 65 -4.70 5.24 -14.48
C SER A 65 -4.78 4.53 -13.13
N LYS A 66 -4.70 3.20 -13.11
CA LYS A 66 -4.74 2.40 -11.89
C LYS A 66 -3.45 2.52 -11.10
N VAL A 67 -2.29 2.55 -11.77
CA VAL A 67 -0.99 2.74 -11.12
C VAL A 67 -0.92 4.11 -10.43
N VAL A 68 -1.27 5.18 -11.16
CA VAL A 68 -1.29 6.54 -10.61
C VAL A 68 -2.33 6.70 -9.49
N GLY A 69 -3.54 6.20 -9.71
CA GLY A 69 -4.61 6.25 -8.71
C GLY A 69 -4.25 5.47 -7.44
N GLY A 70 -3.59 4.32 -7.59
CA GLY A 70 -3.09 3.51 -6.46
C GLY A 70 -2.05 4.26 -5.63
N ALA A 71 -1.07 4.91 -6.27
CA ALA A 71 -0.08 5.74 -5.56
C ALA A 71 -0.73 6.84 -4.73
N ALA A 72 -1.71 7.55 -5.31
CA ALA A 72 -2.45 8.58 -4.60
C ALA A 72 -3.24 7.99 -3.40
N GLY A 73 -3.86 6.83 -3.60
CA GLY A 73 -4.59 6.09 -2.55
C GLY A 73 -3.70 5.67 -1.38
N LEU A 74 -2.51 5.13 -1.65
CA LEU A 74 -1.57 4.74 -0.59
C LEU A 74 -1.12 5.93 0.27
N ILE A 75 -0.94 7.10 -0.35
CA ILE A 75 -0.62 8.33 0.39
C ILE A 75 -1.83 8.85 1.19
N GLU A 76 -3.04 8.70 0.65
CA GLU A 76 -4.27 8.98 1.39
C GLU A 76 -4.42 8.08 2.62
N GLU A 77 -4.12 6.80 2.50
CA GLU A 77 -4.21 5.81 3.58
C GLU A 77 -3.16 6.07 4.67
N VAL A 78 -1.92 6.32 4.27
CA VAL A 78 -0.84 6.75 5.18
C VAL A 78 -1.26 7.96 6.02
N ALA A 79 -1.90 8.94 5.38
CA ALA A 79 -2.44 10.10 6.06
C ALA A 79 -3.64 9.75 6.97
N ALA A 80 -4.57 8.94 6.50
CA ALA A 80 -5.85 8.75 7.14
C ALA A 80 -5.75 7.85 8.39
N SER A 81 -5.10 6.70 8.28
CA SER A 81 -5.20 5.62 9.25
C SER A 81 -3.86 5.17 9.83
N LYS A 82 -2.78 5.12 9.04
CA LYS A 82 -1.52 4.51 9.51
C LYS A 82 -0.83 5.27 10.65
N ILE A 83 -1.12 6.57 10.81
CA ILE A 83 -0.51 7.38 11.88
C ILE A 83 -1.06 7.04 13.28
N SER A 84 -2.19 6.34 13.39
CA SER A 84 -2.73 5.92 14.69
C SER A 84 -2.11 4.64 15.24
N GLY A 85 -1.26 3.94 14.46
CA GLY A 85 -0.63 2.67 14.89
C GLY A 85 -1.61 1.49 14.94
N GLU A 86 -2.67 1.55 14.13
CA GLU A 86 -3.74 0.55 14.13
C GLU A 86 -3.45 -0.69 13.27
N GLU A 87 -2.40 -0.66 12.45
CA GLU A 87 -2.07 -1.73 11.50
C GLU A 87 -1.22 -2.80 12.19
N ASP A 88 -0.07 -2.40 12.75
CA ASP A 88 0.87 -3.30 13.43
C ASP A 88 0.69 -3.26 14.95
N ARG A 89 -0.46 -3.71 15.43
CA ARG A 89 -0.86 -3.53 16.84
C ARG A 89 -0.03 -4.30 17.86
N TYR A 90 0.72 -5.31 17.42
CA TYR A 90 1.51 -6.16 18.31
C TYR A 90 3.00 -5.84 18.21
N SER A 91 3.49 -5.55 17.01
CA SER A 91 4.90 -5.30 16.72
C SER A 91 5.28 -3.83 16.71
N HIS A 92 4.31 -2.93 16.51
CA HIS A 92 4.48 -1.48 16.43
C HIS A 92 5.47 -1.05 15.34
N THR A 93 5.42 -1.73 14.20
CA THR A 93 6.28 -1.48 13.04
C THR A 93 5.67 -0.57 11.98
N ASP A 94 4.56 0.13 12.27
CA ASP A 94 3.79 0.91 11.29
C ASP A 94 4.62 1.98 10.54
N LEU A 95 5.73 2.45 11.15
CA LEU A 95 6.65 3.41 10.50
C LEU A 95 7.40 2.80 9.31
N TRP A 96 7.64 1.48 9.31
CA TRP A 96 8.21 0.78 8.16
C TRP A 96 7.20 0.70 7.03
N ASP A 97 5.94 0.39 7.33
CA ASP A 97 4.85 0.37 6.35
C ASP A 97 4.57 1.75 5.76
N PHE A 98 4.64 2.79 6.59
CA PHE A 98 4.60 4.18 6.16
C PHE A 98 5.69 4.46 5.13
N GLN A 99 6.94 4.11 5.46
CA GLN A 99 8.08 4.37 4.61
C GLN A 99 7.96 3.63 3.28
N ALA A 100 7.56 2.35 3.29
CA ALA A 100 7.34 1.56 2.09
C ALA A 100 6.26 2.15 1.18
N ASN A 101 5.14 2.62 1.75
CA ASN A 101 4.08 3.29 0.98
C ASN A 101 4.54 4.61 0.34
N VAL A 102 5.33 5.38 1.07
CA VAL A 102 5.95 6.62 0.58
C VAL A 102 6.91 6.33 -0.57
N GLU A 103 7.79 5.34 -0.42
CA GLU A 103 8.77 4.96 -1.44
C GLU A 103 8.10 4.42 -2.71
N GLY A 104 7.11 3.52 -2.56
CA GLY A 104 6.35 2.98 -3.69
C GLY A 104 5.63 4.08 -4.47
N SER A 105 5.03 5.03 -3.76
CA SER A 105 4.36 6.17 -4.38
C SER A 105 5.36 7.10 -5.08
N GLN A 106 6.47 7.43 -4.43
CA GLN A 106 7.54 8.26 -5.01
C GLN A 106 8.11 7.63 -6.29
N LYS A 107 8.27 6.31 -6.33
CA LYS A 107 8.74 5.60 -7.53
C LYS A 107 7.83 5.83 -8.73
N ILE A 108 6.51 5.87 -8.53
CA ILE A 108 5.54 6.14 -9.60
C ILE A 108 5.69 7.58 -10.11
N VAL A 109 5.94 8.55 -9.22
CA VAL A 109 6.25 9.94 -9.60
C VAL A 109 7.51 10.01 -10.45
N ASP A 110 8.56 9.32 -10.03
CA ASP A 110 9.85 9.32 -10.72
C ASP A 110 9.72 8.78 -12.15
N LEU A 111 8.96 7.69 -12.32
CA LEU A 111 8.69 7.08 -13.63
C LEU A 111 7.90 8.02 -14.57
N LEU A 112 7.04 8.88 -14.01
CA LEU A 112 6.20 9.82 -14.76
C LEU A 112 6.80 11.21 -14.92
N ARG A 113 7.94 11.48 -14.25
CA ARG A 113 8.58 12.80 -14.26
C ARG A 113 8.81 13.36 -15.68
N PRO A 114 9.27 12.58 -16.68
CA PRO A 114 9.44 13.09 -18.04
C PRO A 114 8.13 13.58 -18.69
N GLN A 115 7.03 12.86 -18.47
CA GLN A 115 5.71 13.21 -19.01
C GLN A 115 5.12 14.41 -18.25
N LEU A 116 5.27 14.44 -16.92
CA LEU A 116 4.85 15.56 -16.08
C LEU A 116 5.61 16.84 -16.42
N GLN A 117 6.91 16.77 -16.70
CA GLN A 117 7.71 17.94 -17.11
C GLN A 117 7.20 18.54 -18.43
N LYS A 118 6.81 17.69 -19.39
CA LYS A 118 6.27 18.15 -20.68
C LYS A 118 4.87 18.75 -20.52
N ALA A 119 4.04 18.13 -19.69
CA ALA A 119 2.63 18.51 -19.58
C ALA A 119 2.39 19.66 -18.60
N ASN A 120 3.17 19.74 -17.51
CA ASN A 120 3.05 20.76 -16.48
C ASN A 120 4.37 20.93 -15.69
N PRO A 121 5.36 21.66 -16.23
CA PRO A 121 6.67 21.84 -15.58
C PRO A 121 6.60 22.58 -14.24
N GLU A 122 5.61 23.47 -14.06
CA GLU A 122 5.39 24.19 -12.79
C GLU A 122 5.01 23.22 -11.65
N LEU A 123 4.37 22.09 -11.99
CA LEU A 123 4.05 21.01 -11.06
C LEU A 123 5.30 20.44 -10.38
N LEU A 124 6.36 20.23 -11.16
CA LEU A 124 7.62 19.68 -10.69
C LEU A 124 8.49 20.75 -10.01
N ALA A 125 8.32 22.02 -10.41
CA ALA A 125 8.99 23.16 -9.79
C ALA A 125 8.47 23.47 -8.37
N LYS A 126 7.30 22.95 -7.98
CA LYS A 126 6.82 22.95 -6.59
C LYS A 126 7.70 22.02 -5.76
N LYS A 127 8.85 22.56 -5.38
CA LYS A 127 9.99 21.94 -4.70
C LYS A 127 9.54 21.07 -3.52
N SER A 128 10.05 19.83 -3.50
CA SER A 128 9.98 18.85 -2.40
C SER A 128 8.63 18.86 -1.69
N MET A 129 7.61 18.23 -2.24
CA MET A 129 6.48 17.87 -1.41
C MET A 129 6.91 16.65 -0.59
N PRO A 130 7.30 16.78 0.69
CA PRO A 130 7.21 15.62 1.56
C PRO A 130 5.78 15.14 1.44
N ILE A 131 5.65 13.85 1.14
CA ILE A 131 4.37 13.18 1.08
C ILE A 131 3.68 13.48 2.41
N SER A 132 2.65 14.32 2.35
CA SER A 132 1.99 14.89 3.53
C SER A 132 0.51 15.07 3.23
N LYS A 133 -0.33 15.12 4.27
CA LYS A 133 -1.80 15.27 4.13
C LYS A 133 -2.21 16.41 3.19
N ARG A 134 -1.43 17.51 3.16
CA ARG A 134 -1.68 18.70 2.33
C ARG A 134 -1.46 18.46 0.82
N SER A 135 -0.72 17.42 0.45
CA SER A 135 -0.42 17.07 -0.95
C SER A 135 -1.48 16.17 -1.61
N ILE A 136 -2.42 15.61 -0.85
CA ILE A 136 -3.44 14.66 -1.32
C ILE A 136 -4.42 15.25 -2.36
N PRO A 137 -5.07 16.40 -2.14
CA PRO A 137 -5.98 16.97 -3.14
C PRO A 137 -5.27 17.32 -4.47
N PHE A 138 -3.97 17.56 -4.39
CA PHE A 138 -3.11 17.85 -5.53
C PHE A 138 -2.81 16.58 -6.37
N TRP A 139 -2.55 15.43 -5.75
CA TRP A 139 -2.43 14.14 -6.43
C TRP A 139 -3.70 13.76 -7.18
N ARG A 140 -4.87 13.86 -6.53
CA ARG A 140 -6.19 13.60 -7.14
C ARG A 140 -6.49 14.47 -8.34
N ASN A 141 -6.30 15.78 -8.23
CA ASN A 141 -6.78 16.71 -9.26
C ASN A 141 -5.77 17.00 -10.36
N THR A 142 -4.47 16.87 -10.10
CA THR A 142 -3.45 17.33 -11.06
C THR A 142 -2.82 16.17 -11.82
N VAL A 143 -2.41 15.10 -11.15
CA VAL A 143 -1.75 13.96 -11.83
C VAL A 143 -2.76 13.14 -12.63
N LEU A 144 -3.93 12.81 -12.06
CA LEU A 144 -4.98 12.10 -12.80
C LEU A 144 -5.47 12.92 -14.01
N LYS A 145 -5.68 14.23 -13.88
CA LYS A 145 -6.13 15.07 -15.02
C LYS A 145 -5.05 15.32 -16.06
N THR A 146 -3.76 15.28 -15.69
CA THR A 146 -2.66 15.50 -16.62
C THR A 146 -2.26 14.22 -17.35
N VAL A 147 -2.27 13.08 -16.67
CA VAL A 147 -1.92 11.76 -17.23
C VAL A 147 -3.07 11.15 -18.03
N LEU A 148 -4.33 11.43 -17.68
CA LEU A 148 -5.51 10.84 -18.34
C LEU A 148 -6.20 11.76 -19.35
N LYS A 149 -5.66 12.95 -19.63
CA LYS A 149 -6.19 13.77 -20.72
C LYS A 149 -5.95 13.02 -22.05
N PRO A 150 -6.98 12.77 -22.86
CA PRO A 150 -6.78 12.23 -24.19
C PRO A 150 -5.92 13.23 -24.97
N THR A 151 -4.84 12.76 -25.59
CA THR A 151 -4.15 13.52 -26.62
C THR A 151 -5.08 13.62 -27.83
N THR A 152 -5.94 14.62 -27.84
CA THR A 152 -6.62 15.06 -29.04
C THR A 152 -5.58 15.79 -29.90
N ASN A 153 -5.15 15.14 -30.99
CA ASN A 153 -4.60 15.83 -32.15
C ASN A 153 -5.73 16.56 -32.88
#